data_AF-A0A7S1CC12-F1
#
_entry.id   AF-A0A7S1CC12-F1
#
_cell.length_a   1.000
_cell.length_b   1.000
_cell.length_c   1.000
_cell.angle_alpha   90.00
_cell.angle_beta   90.00
_cell.angle_gamma   90.00
#
_symmetry.space_group_name_H-M   'P 1'
#
loop_
_entity.id
_entity.type
_entity.pdbx_description
1 polymer ?
#
loop_
_entity_poly.entity_id
_entity_poly.type
_entity_poly.pdbx_seq_one_letter_code
_entity_poly.pdbx_strand_id
1 'polypeptide(L)'
;LHTLAKHGGAAPGDARAPKPVRLEWDHGADVRSDISAAHAASTAFFGNVTSRVSFFQDYGAAEIKRLGVSPDAFAQMAMQLAFYKQFGYNVATYESNSTRRFLHGRTETVRSTSIDSVAFC
;
A
#
# COMPACT_ATOMS: atom_id res chain seq x y z
N LEU A 1 11.66 -23.37 -30.00
CA LEU A 1 10.48 -23.91 -30.70
C LEU A 1 9.23 -23.29 -30.06
N HIS A 2 8.90 -22.06 -30.51
CA HIS A 2 7.67 -21.36 -30.14
C HIS A 2 6.61 -21.69 -31.18
N THR A 3 5.50 -22.30 -30.77
CA THR A 3 4.35 -22.48 -31.66
C THR A 3 3.34 -21.37 -31.40
N LEU A 4 3.32 -20.39 -32.31
CA LEU A 4 2.29 -19.36 -32.40
C LEU A 4 0.96 -20.01 -32.79
N ALA A 5 -0.05 -19.89 -31.93
CA ALA A 5 -1.42 -20.26 -32.28
C ALA A 5 -2.02 -19.18 -33.19
N LYS A 6 -2.23 -19.52 -34.47
CA LYS A 6 -2.89 -18.68 -35.47
C LYS A 6 -4.30 -18.30 -34.99
N HIS A 7 -4.58 -17.01 -34.88
CA HIS A 7 -5.93 -16.48 -34.67
C HIS A 7 -6.60 -16.31 -36.03
N GLY A 8 -7.52 -17.24 -36.36
CA GLY A 8 -8.43 -17.10 -37.49
C GLY A 8 -9.50 -16.05 -37.15
N GLY A 9 -9.73 -15.12 -38.08
CA GLY A 9 -10.73 -14.07 -37.94
C GLY A 9 -12.16 -14.64 -37.93
N ALA A 10 -12.98 -14.15 -37.01
CA ALA A 10 -14.42 -14.33 -37.00
C ALA A 10 -15.12 -12.97 -36.77
N ALA A 11 -16.22 -12.75 -37.50
CA ALA A 11 -17.05 -11.55 -37.50
C ALA A 11 -17.78 -11.32 -36.15
N PRO A 12 -18.31 -10.11 -35.89
CA PRO A 12 -18.80 -9.71 -34.56
C PRO A 12 -20.22 -10.24 -34.35
N GLY A 13 -20.32 -11.41 -33.73
CA GLY A 13 -21.58 -11.98 -33.27
C GLY A 13 -21.38 -12.57 -31.89
N ASP A 14 -21.88 -11.88 -30.87
CA ASP A 14 -22.18 -12.34 -29.50
C ASP A 14 -21.33 -13.52 -28.97
N ALA A 15 -20.00 -13.38 -29.04
CA ALA A 15 -19.07 -14.44 -28.67
C ALA A 15 -19.04 -14.55 -27.13
N ARG A 16 -19.90 -15.40 -26.59
CA ARG A 16 -19.89 -15.78 -25.17
C ARG A 16 -18.46 -16.19 -24.79
N ALA A 17 -17.89 -15.46 -23.82
CA ALA A 17 -16.53 -15.73 -23.33
C ALA A 17 -16.36 -17.22 -22.97
N PRO A 18 -15.18 -17.81 -23.22
CA PRO A 18 -14.93 -19.22 -22.92
C PRO A 18 -15.21 -19.49 -21.43
N LYS A 19 -15.71 -20.69 -21.13
CA LYS A 19 -15.94 -21.11 -19.75
C LYS A 19 -14.59 -21.13 -19.01
N PRO A 20 -14.51 -20.67 -17.75
CA PRO A 20 -13.31 -20.78 -16.94
C PRO A 20 -12.82 -22.23 -16.89
N VAL A 21 -11.50 -22.41 -17.02
CA VAL A 21 -10.84 -23.72 -16.95
C VAL A 21 -10.07 -23.81 -15.65
N ARG A 22 -10.24 -24.90 -14.91
CA ARG A 22 -9.49 -25.18 -13.68
C ARG A 22 -8.01 -25.39 -14.02
N LEU A 23 -7.13 -24.69 -13.32
CA LEU A 23 -5.70 -24.96 -13.37
C LEU A 23 -5.39 -26.18 -12.51
N GLU A 24 -4.86 -27.23 -13.14
CA GLU A 24 -4.39 -28.43 -12.45
C GLU A 24 -2.87 -28.34 -12.26
N TRP A 25 -2.42 -28.64 -11.05
CA TRP A 25 -1.02 -28.58 -10.66
C TRP A 25 -0.58 -29.94 -10.13
N ASP A 26 0.33 -30.60 -10.85
CA ASP A 26 1.01 -31.78 -10.33
C ASP A 26 2.13 -31.34 -9.38
N HIS A 27 2.13 -31.88 -8.15
CA HIS A 27 3.07 -31.47 -7.13
C HIS A 27 3.39 -32.59 -6.13
N GLY A 28 4.66 -32.64 -5.73
CA GLY A 28 5.21 -33.65 -4.83
C GLY A 28 4.88 -33.42 -3.34
N ALA A 29 5.33 -34.34 -2.50
CA ALA A 29 5.15 -34.24 -1.05
C ALA A 29 5.95 -33.09 -0.42
N ASP A 30 7.09 -32.76 -1.02
CA ASP A 30 7.91 -31.59 -0.73
C ASP A 30 7.11 -30.29 -0.90
N VAL A 31 6.48 -30.10 -2.06
CA VAL A 31 5.66 -28.91 -2.33
C VAL A 31 4.46 -28.81 -1.38
N ARG A 32 3.83 -29.93 -1.02
CA ARG A 32 2.76 -29.93 -0.01
C ARG A 32 3.26 -29.50 1.38
N SER A 33 4.46 -29.93 1.75
CA SER A 33 5.11 -29.51 3.00
C SER A 33 5.39 -28.01 2.97
N ASP A 34 5.93 -27.49 1.88
CA ASP A 34 6.20 -26.06 1.72
C ASP A 34 4.92 -25.22 1.77
N ILE A 35 3.84 -25.68 1.14
CA ILE A 35 2.51 -25.04 1.23
C ILE A 35 2.02 -24.99 2.68
N SER A 36 2.13 -26.11 3.41
CA SER A 36 1.72 -26.18 4.82
C SER A 36 2.57 -25.24 5.70
N ALA A 37 3.88 -25.19 5.47
CA ALA A 37 4.78 -24.30 6.20
C ALA A 37 4.48 -22.82 5.89
N ALA A 38 4.26 -22.48 4.62
CA ALA A 38 3.89 -21.12 4.21
C ALA A 38 2.54 -20.69 4.80
N HIS A 39 1.57 -21.60 4.87
CA HIS A 39 0.28 -21.34 5.50
C HIS A 39 0.43 -21.08 7.01
N ALA A 40 1.20 -21.90 7.72
CA ALA A 40 1.47 -21.72 9.14
C ALA A 40 2.18 -20.38 9.41
N ALA A 41 3.19 -20.05 8.61
CA ALA A 41 3.92 -18.78 8.70
C ALA A 41 3.00 -17.58 8.44
N SER A 42 2.14 -17.66 7.42
CA SER A 42 1.19 -16.60 7.08
C SER A 42 0.16 -16.39 8.20
N THR A 43 -0.35 -17.48 8.77
CA THR A 43 -1.30 -17.44 9.89
C THR A 43 -0.66 -16.76 11.11
N ALA A 44 0.57 -17.13 11.45
CA ALA A 44 1.32 -16.51 12.53
C ALA A 44 1.56 -15.02 12.27
N PHE A 45 1.93 -14.65 11.04
CA PHE A 45 2.11 -13.26 10.63
C PHE A 45 0.82 -12.45 10.79
N PHE A 46 -0.30 -12.92 10.26
CA PHE A 46 -1.59 -12.23 10.38
C PHE A 46 -2.05 -12.08 11.83
N GLY A 47 -1.79 -13.10 12.66
CA GLY A 47 -2.07 -13.04 14.09
C GLY A 47 -1.29 -11.97 14.86
N ASN A 48 -0.17 -11.47 14.28
CA ASN A 48 0.68 -10.44 14.87
C ASN A 48 0.47 -9.03 14.26
N VAL A 49 -0.55 -8.85 13.41
CA VAL A 49 -0.87 -7.55 12.81
C VAL A 49 -2.11 -6.97 13.47
N THR A 50 -1.98 -5.77 14.04
CA THR A 50 -3.13 -4.98 14.55
C THR A 50 -3.39 -3.79 13.62
N SER A 51 -4.64 -3.64 13.18
CA SER A 51 -5.08 -2.50 12.37
C SER A 51 -6.34 -1.88 12.97
N ARG A 52 -6.44 -0.55 12.94
CA ARG A 52 -7.63 0.21 13.32
C ARG A 52 -7.88 1.28 12.29
N VAL A 53 -9.12 1.40 11.84
CA VAL A 53 -9.59 2.48 10.98
C VAL A 53 -10.39 3.46 11.82
N SER A 54 -10.08 4.74 11.73
CA SER A 54 -10.76 5.79 12.50
C SER A 54 -11.12 6.94 11.57
N PHE A 55 -12.32 7.49 11.75
CA PHE A 55 -12.84 8.60 10.98
C PHE A 55 -12.91 9.83 11.88
N PHE A 56 -12.07 10.82 11.60
CA PHE A 56 -12.08 12.11 12.26
C PHE A 56 -13.11 13.01 11.58
N GLN A 57 -14.08 13.54 12.32
CA GLN A 57 -15.25 14.24 11.76
C GLN A 57 -15.32 15.73 12.14
N ASP A 58 -14.40 16.22 12.99
CA ASP A 58 -14.53 17.59 13.54
C ASP A 58 -14.16 18.65 12.50
N TYR A 59 -13.21 18.36 11.61
CA TYR A 59 -12.80 19.23 10.52
C TYR A 59 -12.10 18.46 9.39
N GLY A 60 -11.91 19.11 8.24
CA GLY A 60 -11.19 18.52 7.11
C GLY A 60 -10.27 19.50 6.37
N ALA A 61 -9.98 19.16 5.12
CA ALA A 61 -9.05 19.92 4.30
C ALA A 61 -9.49 21.37 4.04
N ALA A 62 -10.79 21.68 4.08
CA ALA A 62 -11.30 23.03 3.88
C ALA A 62 -10.90 23.95 5.04
N GLU A 63 -11.08 23.49 6.27
CA GLU A 63 -10.70 24.20 7.51
C GLU A 63 -9.18 24.40 7.56
N ILE A 64 -8.40 23.36 7.28
CA ILE A 64 -6.93 23.43 7.33
C ILE A 64 -6.41 24.43 6.29
N LYS A 65 -6.98 24.43 5.07
CA LYS A 65 -6.60 25.41 4.04
C LYS A 65 -6.94 26.85 4.45
N ARG A 66 -8.02 27.08 5.21
CA ARG A 66 -8.35 28.42 5.75
C ARG A 66 -7.31 28.92 6.76
N LEU A 67 -6.56 28.02 7.41
CA LEU A 67 -5.43 28.37 8.27
C LEU A 67 -4.15 28.68 7.48
N GLY A 68 -4.15 28.56 6.15
CA GLY A 68 -2.98 28.81 5.31
C GLY A 68 -1.95 27.68 5.31
N VAL A 69 -2.32 26.48 5.76
CA VAL A 69 -1.42 25.32 5.87
C VAL A 69 -1.83 24.23 4.87
N SER A 70 -0.84 23.48 4.37
CA SER A 70 -1.10 22.27 3.57
C SER A 70 -1.81 21.20 4.43
N PRO A 71 -2.94 20.63 3.99
CA PRO A 71 -3.61 19.53 4.72
C PRO A 71 -2.70 18.32 4.98
N ASP A 72 -1.81 18.04 4.03
CA ASP A 72 -0.86 16.94 4.10
C ASP A 72 0.22 17.19 5.17
N ALA A 73 0.89 18.35 5.11
CA ALA A 73 1.86 18.76 6.13
C ALA A 73 1.24 18.87 7.53
N PHE A 74 -0.02 19.32 7.61
CA PHE A 74 -0.77 19.36 8.87
C PHE A 74 -0.96 17.95 9.45
N ALA A 75 -1.36 16.98 8.63
CA ALA A 75 -1.50 15.59 9.06
C ALA A 75 -0.15 14.97 9.48
N GLN A 76 0.94 15.27 8.75
CA GLN A 76 2.29 14.81 9.10
C GLN A 76 2.72 15.33 10.48
N MET A 77 2.50 16.62 10.76
CA MET A 77 2.80 17.21 12.07
C MET A 77 1.92 16.64 13.19
N ALA A 78 0.63 16.38 12.92
CA ALA A 78 -0.24 15.72 13.87
C ALA A 78 0.26 14.30 14.22
N MET A 79 0.77 13.55 13.23
CA MET A 79 1.37 12.23 13.48
C MET A 79 2.68 12.32 14.27
N GLN A 80 3.56 13.30 14.00
CA GLN A 80 4.77 13.53 14.81
C GLN A 80 4.39 13.81 16.28
N LEU A 81 3.45 14.73 16.51
CA LEU A 81 3.00 15.10 17.85
C LEU A 81 2.32 13.92 18.57
N ALA A 82 1.48 13.16 17.88
CA ALA A 82 0.83 11.98 18.46
C ALA A 82 1.85 10.93 18.90
N PHE A 83 2.86 10.66 18.06
CA PHE A 83 3.94 9.72 18.42
C PHE A 83 4.75 10.24 19.62
N TYR A 84 5.15 11.51 19.61
CA TYR A 84 5.88 12.11 20.72
C TYR A 84 5.09 12.06 22.02
N LYS A 85 3.79 12.40 22.00
CA LYS A 85 2.92 12.30 23.18
C LYS A 85 2.78 10.87 23.72
N GLN A 86 2.82 9.87 22.84
CA GLN A 86 2.69 8.46 23.21
C GLN A 86 3.99 7.88 23.78
N PHE A 87 5.15 8.26 23.24
CA PHE A 87 6.43 7.59 23.54
C PHE A 87 7.52 8.49 24.15
N GLY A 88 7.36 9.82 24.12
CA GLY A 88 8.27 10.79 24.71
C GLY A 88 9.49 11.18 23.85
N TYR A 89 9.53 10.73 22.59
CA TYR A 89 10.60 11.07 21.64
C TYR A 89 10.11 11.02 20.19
N ASN A 90 10.81 11.70 19.29
CA ASN A 90 10.55 11.66 17.85
C ASN A 90 11.37 10.55 17.18
N VAL A 91 10.85 10.01 16.08
CA VAL A 91 11.53 8.98 15.27
C VAL A 91 11.54 9.36 13.80
N ALA A 92 12.53 8.85 13.07
CA ALA A 92 12.61 9.04 11.63
C ALA A 92 11.31 8.57 10.94
N THR A 93 10.69 9.48 10.18
CA THR A 93 9.42 9.23 9.49
C THR A 93 9.61 9.24 7.98
N TYR A 94 9.03 8.24 7.32
CA TYR A 94 9.02 8.08 5.87
C TYR A 94 7.68 8.55 5.31
N GLU A 95 7.72 9.48 4.37
CA GLU A 95 6.57 9.92 3.59
C GLU A 95 6.87 9.76 2.11
N SER A 96 5.94 9.16 1.36
CA SER A 96 6.12 8.92 -0.07
C SER A 96 5.65 10.13 -0.88
N ASN A 97 6.53 10.71 -1.68
CA ASN A 97 6.19 11.80 -2.59
C ASN A 97 6.33 11.37 -4.05
N SER A 98 5.33 11.69 -4.88
CA SER A 98 5.30 11.21 -6.27
C SER A 98 6.31 11.92 -7.16
N THR A 99 7.10 11.14 -7.91
CA THR A 99 8.00 11.66 -8.96
C THR A 99 7.42 11.49 -10.37
N ARG A 100 6.10 11.32 -10.50
CA ARG A 100 5.39 11.05 -11.78
C ARG A 100 5.58 12.09 -12.89
N ARG A 101 6.17 13.25 -12.57
CA ARG A 101 6.54 14.26 -13.57
C ARG A 101 7.72 13.84 -14.45
N PHE A 102 8.47 12.81 -14.04
CA PHE A 102 9.60 12.27 -14.79
C PHE A 102 9.21 10.94 -15.48
N LEU A 103 9.85 10.64 -16.61
CA LEU A 103 9.64 9.37 -17.33
C LEU A 103 9.96 8.19 -16.40
N HIS A 104 9.02 7.25 -16.27
CA HIS A 104 9.08 6.12 -15.33
C HIS A 104 9.22 6.52 -13.86
N GLY A 105 8.82 7.75 -13.50
CA GLY A 105 8.82 8.23 -12.13
C GLY A 105 8.03 7.31 -11.19
N ARG A 106 8.57 7.13 -9.98
CA ARG A 106 7.99 6.36 -8.88
C ARG A 106 7.75 7.31 -7.71
N THR A 107 8.63 7.26 -6.71
CA THR A 107 8.50 7.99 -5.47
C THR A 107 9.88 8.51 -5.02
N GLU A 108 9.90 9.64 -4.33
CA GLU A 108 11.00 10.08 -3.46
C GLU A 108 10.51 10.06 -2.01
N THR A 109 11.43 10.05 -1.06
CA THR A 109 11.18 10.07 0.37
C THR A 109 11.19 11.50 0.90
N VAL A 110 10.07 11.95 1.44
CA VAL A 110 10.03 13.10 2.34
C VAL A 110 10.34 12.61 3.75
N ARG A 111 11.21 13.34 4.45
CA ARG A 111 11.56 13.08 5.85
C ARG A 111 10.84 14.10 6.71
N SER A 112 9.63 13.78 7.15
CA SER A 112 8.75 14.71 7.88
C SER A 112 9.27 15.04 9.30
N THR A 113 10.20 14.24 9.81
CA THR A 113 10.96 14.53 11.03
C THR A 113 12.13 15.47 10.72
N SER A 114 11.91 16.77 10.94
CA SER A 114 12.87 17.85 10.79
C SER A 114 13.23 18.46 12.15
N ILE A 115 14.19 19.37 12.18
CA ILE A 115 14.52 20.13 13.41
C ILE A 115 13.29 20.90 13.91
N ASP A 116 12.55 21.54 13.00
CA ASP A 116 11.35 22.31 13.35
C ASP A 116 10.22 21.42 13.87
N SER A 117 10.04 20.21 13.32
CA SER A 117 8.99 19.32 13.81
C SER A 117 9.31 18.69 15.15
N VAL A 118 10.59 18.44 15.45
CA VAL A 118 11.05 18.04 16.79
C VAL A 118 10.84 19.19 17.78
N ALA A 119 11.16 20.43 17.42
CA ALA A 119 10.96 21.59 18.29
C ALA A 119 9.48 21.89 18.57
N PHE A 120 8.58 21.49 17.67
CA PHE A 120 7.13 21.64 17.83
C PHE A 120 6.50 20.60 18.78
N CYS A 121 7.06 19.39 18.84
CA CYS A 121 6.51 18.28 19.63
C CYS A 121 6.73 18.47 21.13
#